data_AF-A0A954XFD1-F1
#
_entry.id   AF-A0A954XFD1-F1
#
_cell.length_a   1.000
_cell.length_b   1.000
_cell.length_c   1.000
_cell.angle_alpha   90.00
_cell.angle_beta   90.00
_cell.angle_gamma   90.00
#
_symmetry.space_group_name_H-M   'P 1'
#
loop_
_entity.id
_entity.type
_entity.pdbx_description
1 polymer ?
#
loop_
_entity_poly.entity_id
_entity_poly.type
_entity_poly.pdbx_seq_one_letter_code
_entity_poly.pdbx_strand_id
1 'polypeptide(L)'
;MAKKTSTTRTKRAAGSARRETPAELSRKIARLDRDLMQLINERAKLTVRLAKTADEGVDPRTLTATDLSTLENAVGGSKGPLDEAAVRAIYRELYSGARRLVQPTRVAYLGPAYSYSHQAAIERFGTSVDLTPVASIAAVFEEVNRGHAEYGLVPIENSTDGRIVDTLDMFARNPANICGEVQLRIHHNLLSRCQRGEVTEVYSKPQALSQCRDWLTKHLPFARLVEMTST
;
A
#
# COMPACT_ATOMS: atom_id res chain seq x y z
N MET A 1 60.04 -52.47 29.67
CA MET A 1 58.77 -53.20 29.44
C MET A 1 57.68 -52.20 29.10
N ALA A 2 57.02 -52.41 27.96
CA ALA A 2 56.11 -51.47 27.32
C ALA A 2 54.75 -51.38 28.03
N LYS A 3 54.24 -50.16 28.24
CA LYS A 3 52.80 -49.91 28.42
C LYS A 3 52.35 -48.87 27.39
N LYS A 4 51.52 -49.36 26.47
CA LYS A 4 50.90 -48.64 25.35
C LYS A 4 50.01 -47.52 25.88
N THR A 5 50.28 -46.30 25.45
CA THR A 5 49.37 -45.15 25.58
C THR A 5 48.16 -45.42 24.68
N SER A 6 47.00 -45.61 25.29
CA SER A 6 45.73 -45.78 24.59
C SER A 6 45.23 -44.41 24.15
N THR A 7 45.45 -44.06 22.89
CA THR A 7 44.87 -42.87 22.28
C THR A 7 43.41 -43.18 21.94
N THR A 8 42.51 -42.85 22.85
CA THR A 8 41.06 -42.91 22.64
C THR A 8 40.69 -41.86 21.60
N ARG A 9 40.61 -42.28 20.34
CA ARG A 9 40.21 -41.47 19.20
C ARG A 9 38.69 -41.27 19.26
N THR A 10 38.24 -40.23 19.94
CA THR A 10 36.84 -39.80 19.98
C THR A 10 36.42 -39.41 18.55
N LYS A 11 35.74 -40.32 17.85
CA LYS A 11 35.02 -40.01 16.61
C LYS A 11 33.92 -39.00 16.93
N ARG A 12 34.19 -37.72 16.71
CA ARG A 12 33.13 -36.71 16.50
C ARG A 12 32.46 -37.03 15.16
N ALA A 13 31.41 -37.85 15.20
CA ALA A 13 30.45 -37.95 14.12
C ALA A 13 29.62 -36.66 14.13
N ALA A 14 30.10 -35.63 13.45
CA ALA A 14 29.28 -34.49 13.09
C ALA A 14 28.32 -34.96 11.98
N GLY A 15 27.07 -35.25 12.37
CA GLY A 15 25.98 -35.49 11.43
C GLY A 15 25.74 -34.23 10.61
N SER A 16 26.30 -34.19 9.40
CA SER A 16 25.96 -33.21 8.38
C SER A 16 24.53 -33.48 7.93
N ALA A 17 23.58 -32.63 8.34
CA ALA A 17 22.21 -32.69 7.83
C ALA A 17 22.24 -32.61 6.30
N ARG A 18 21.63 -33.60 5.62
CA ARG A 18 21.54 -33.66 4.16
C ARG A 18 20.94 -32.36 3.65
N ARG A 19 21.72 -31.59 2.88
CA ARG A 19 21.21 -30.38 2.21
C ARG A 19 20.13 -30.77 1.23
N GLU A 20 19.01 -30.06 1.31
CA GLU A 20 17.87 -30.26 0.41
C GLU A 20 18.26 -29.88 -1.01
N THR A 21 17.80 -30.68 -1.97
CA THR A 21 17.98 -30.37 -3.39
C THR A 21 17.01 -29.27 -3.83
N PRO A 22 17.33 -28.49 -4.87
CA PRO A 22 16.40 -27.50 -5.42
C PRO A 22 15.03 -28.09 -5.76
N ALA A 23 15.00 -29.31 -6.33
CA ALA A 23 13.75 -29.99 -6.68
C ALA A 23 12.89 -30.35 -5.46
N GLU A 24 13.51 -30.72 -4.33
CA GLU A 24 12.80 -30.97 -3.08
C GLU A 24 12.20 -29.69 -2.51
N LEU A 25 12.96 -28.59 -2.50
CA LEU A 25 12.50 -27.28 -2.04
C LEU A 25 11.33 -26.76 -2.90
N SER A 26 11.42 -26.86 -4.23
CA SER A 26 10.31 -26.46 -5.13
C SER A 26 9.03 -27.23 -4.85
N ARG A 27 9.11 -28.54 -4.57
CA ARG A 27 7.93 -29.34 -4.20
C ARG A 27 7.33 -28.91 -2.87
N LYS A 28 8.17 -28.54 -1.89
CA LYS A 28 7.72 -28.00 -0.60
C LYS A 28 7.02 -26.65 -0.77
N ILE A 29 7.60 -25.74 -1.57
CA ILE A 29 6.99 -24.45 -1.91
C ILE A 29 5.62 -24.67 -2.56
N ALA A 30 5.54 -25.50 -3.60
CA ALA A 30 4.27 -25.77 -4.28
C ALA A 30 3.19 -26.36 -3.37
N ARG A 31 3.57 -27.13 -2.34
CA ARG A 31 2.63 -27.60 -1.31
C ARG A 31 2.17 -26.44 -0.42
N LEU A 32 3.11 -25.63 0.08
CA LEU A 32 2.79 -24.46 0.89
C LEU A 32 1.88 -23.48 0.15
N ASP A 33 2.10 -23.25 -1.15
CA ASP A 33 1.25 -22.36 -1.94
C ASP A 33 -0.20 -22.85 -2.02
N ARG A 34 -0.42 -24.18 -2.10
CA ARG A 34 -1.77 -24.76 -2.04
C ARG A 34 -2.40 -24.57 -0.66
N ASP A 35 -1.62 -24.81 0.40
CA ASP A 35 -2.10 -24.64 1.77
C ASP A 35 -2.43 -23.16 2.07
N LEU A 36 -1.58 -22.22 1.60
CA LEU A 36 -1.82 -20.78 1.65
C LEU A 36 -3.11 -20.41 0.92
N MET A 37 -3.32 -20.96 -0.28
CA MET A 37 -4.54 -20.68 -1.04
C MET A 37 -5.80 -21.17 -0.32
N GLN A 38 -5.74 -22.34 0.33
CA GLN A 38 -6.84 -22.82 1.16
C GLN A 38 -7.13 -21.87 2.33
N LEU A 39 -6.09 -21.40 3.03
CA LEU A 39 -6.23 -20.46 4.15
C LEU A 39 -6.80 -19.11 3.71
N ILE A 40 -6.34 -18.57 2.58
CA ILE A 40 -6.85 -17.34 1.98
C ILE A 40 -8.35 -17.47 1.67
N ASN A 41 -8.74 -18.59 1.03
CA ASN A 41 -10.14 -18.84 0.70
C ASN A 41 -11.02 -18.98 1.96
N GLU A 42 -10.54 -19.70 2.98
CA GLU A 42 -11.27 -19.82 4.25
C GLU A 42 -11.41 -18.47 4.96
N ARG A 43 -10.37 -17.64 4.96
CA ARG A 43 -10.44 -16.28 5.48
C ARG A 43 -11.47 -15.43 4.73
N ALA A 44 -11.48 -15.46 3.41
CA ALA A 44 -12.45 -14.72 2.60
C ALA A 44 -13.90 -15.18 2.88
N LYS A 45 -14.13 -16.50 3.00
CA LYS A 45 -15.44 -17.05 3.41
C LYS A 45 -15.85 -16.61 4.80
N LEU A 46 -14.92 -16.52 5.75
CA LEU A 46 -15.19 -16.00 7.10
C LEU A 46 -15.62 -14.54 7.06
N THR A 47 -14.97 -13.70 6.25
CA THR A 47 -15.37 -12.29 6.06
C THR A 47 -16.81 -12.19 5.54
N VAL A 48 -17.18 -12.99 4.53
CA VAL A 48 -18.55 -13.02 3.99
C VAL A 48 -19.56 -13.51 5.03
N ARG A 49 -19.22 -14.55 5.81
CA ARG A 49 -20.10 -15.05 6.88
C ARG A 49 -20.30 -14.01 7.99
N LEU A 50 -19.22 -13.36 8.41
CA LEU A 50 -19.25 -12.27 9.40
C LEU A 50 -20.17 -11.14 8.93
N ALA A 51 -20.08 -10.77 7.65
CA ALA A 51 -20.94 -9.75 7.07
C ALA A 51 -22.43 -10.11 7.09
N LYS A 52 -22.77 -11.40 7.02
CA LYS A 52 -24.15 -11.92 7.03
C LYS A 52 -24.73 -12.13 8.42
N THR A 53 -23.90 -12.23 9.46
CA THR A 53 -24.36 -12.48 10.85
C THR A 53 -24.83 -11.23 11.57
N ALA A 54 -24.62 -10.04 11.03
CA ALA A 54 -25.19 -8.82 11.58
C ALA A 54 -26.65 -8.69 11.11
N ASP A 55 -27.59 -8.50 12.05
CA ASP A 55 -29.03 -8.44 11.77
C ASP A 55 -29.42 -7.35 10.75
N GLU A 56 -28.64 -6.27 10.67
CA GLU A 56 -28.85 -5.16 9.72
C GLU A 56 -27.87 -5.20 8.52
N GLY A 57 -27.08 -6.27 8.38
CA GLY A 57 -25.87 -6.30 7.56
C GLY A 57 -24.70 -5.61 8.25
N VAL A 58 -23.46 -5.99 7.93
CA VAL A 58 -22.29 -5.28 8.47
C VAL A 58 -22.02 -4.04 7.62
N ASP A 59 -22.00 -2.86 8.25
CA ASP A 59 -21.52 -1.63 7.62
C ASP A 59 -20.11 -1.90 7.04
N PRO A 60 -19.90 -1.77 5.71
CA PRO A 60 -18.59 -1.92 5.09
C PRO A 60 -17.50 -1.05 5.75
N ARG A 61 -17.92 0.05 6.39
CA ARG A 61 -17.04 0.94 7.16
C ARG A 61 -16.43 0.28 8.36
N THR A 62 -17.20 -0.52 9.08
CA THR A 62 -16.73 -1.29 10.23
C THR A 62 -15.74 -2.37 9.81
N LEU A 63 -16.01 -3.09 8.71
CA LEU A 63 -15.10 -4.11 8.18
C LEU A 63 -13.73 -3.52 7.84
N THR A 64 -13.72 -2.40 7.14
CA THR A 64 -12.47 -1.73 6.76
C THR A 64 -11.67 -1.29 7.99
N ALA A 65 -12.31 -0.70 9.00
CA ALA A 65 -11.64 -0.29 10.23
C ALA A 65 -11.02 -1.48 10.98
N THR A 66 -11.77 -2.59 11.13
CA THR A 66 -11.28 -3.81 11.80
C THR A 66 -10.14 -4.49 11.06
N ASP A 67 -10.19 -4.53 9.72
CA ASP A 67 -9.11 -5.10 8.91
C ASP A 67 -7.79 -4.37 9.14
N LEU A 68 -7.83 -3.04 9.28
CA LEU A 68 -6.64 -2.22 9.48
C LEU A 68 -6.02 -2.39 10.86
N SER A 69 -6.83 -2.43 11.93
CA SER A 69 -6.30 -2.75 13.26
C SER A 69 -5.72 -4.16 13.31
N THR A 70 -6.33 -5.11 12.58
CA THR A 70 -5.83 -6.48 12.45
C THR A 70 -4.51 -6.52 11.67
N LEU A 71 -4.38 -5.70 10.63
CA LEU A 71 -3.14 -5.55 9.85
C LEU A 71 -1.99 -5.06 10.72
N GLU A 72 -2.22 -4.03 11.54
CA GLU A 72 -1.20 -3.48 12.44
C GLU A 72 -0.72 -4.53 13.45
N ASN A 73 -1.64 -5.29 14.04
CA ASN A 73 -1.32 -6.40 14.93
C ASN A 73 -0.52 -7.51 14.22
N ALA A 74 -0.90 -7.86 12.99
CA ALA A 74 -0.21 -8.89 12.20
C ALA A 74 1.21 -8.46 11.82
N VAL A 75 1.40 -7.19 11.44
CA VAL A 75 2.71 -6.63 11.08
C VAL A 75 3.62 -6.55 12.30
N GLY A 76 3.14 -6.02 13.43
CA GLY A 76 3.93 -5.92 14.67
C GLY A 76 4.36 -7.27 15.26
N GLY A 77 3.68 -8.36 14.88
CA GLY A 77 4.03 -9.74 15.27
C GLY A 77 4.91 -10.49 14.28
N SER A 78 5.23 -9.92 13.12
CA SER A 78 5.98 -10.61 12.06
C SER A 78 7.42 -10.88 12.48
N LYS A 79 7.82 -12.16 12.55
CA LYS A 79 9.21 -12.62 12.77
C LYS A 79 9.77 -13.35 11.54
N GLY A 80 9.08 -13.22 10.40
CA GLY A 80 9.42 -13.91 9.17
C GLY A 80 10.56 -13.24 8.40
N PRO A 81 11.00 -13.88 7.30
CA PRO A 81 12.02 -13.31 6.41
C PRO A 81 11.50 -12.17 5.52
N LEU A 82 10.18 -11.95 5.48
CA LEU A 82 9.57 -10.83 4.77
C LEU A 82 9.59 -9.59 5.67
N ASP A 83 9.94 -8.45 5.08
CA ASP A 83 9.84 -7.17 5.77
C ASP A 83 8.38 -6.75 6.00
N GLU A 84 8.19 -5.75 6.86
CA GLU A 84 6.87 -5.23 7.22
C GLU A 84 6.08 -4.72 6.02
N ALA A 85 6.75 -4.11 5.04
CA ALA A 85 6.11 -3.55 3.86
C ALA A 85 5.51 -4.65 2.97
N ALA A 86 6.25 -5.74 2.75
CA ALA A 86 5.79 -6.89 2.00
C ALA A 86 4.61 -7.58 2.69
N VAL A 87 4.68 -7.79 4.01
CA VAL A 87 3.57 -8.36 4.79
C VAL A 87 2.34 -7.47 4.69
N ARG A 88 2.51 -6.15 4.85
CA ARG A 88 1.42 -5.18 4.75
C ARG A 88 0.72 -5.23 3.40
N ALA A 89 1.49 -5.29 2.30
CA ALA A 89 0.96 -5.37 0.95
C ALA A 89 0.12 -6.64 0.71
N ILE A 90 0.60 -7.80 1.17
CA ILE A 90 -0.11 -9.09 1.01
C ILE A 90 -1.47 -9.03 1.72
N TYR A 91 -1.48 -8.62 2.99
CA TYR A 91 -2.72 -8.55 3.76
C TYR A 91 -3.66 -7.46 3.26
N ARG A 92 -3.14 -6.31 2.79
CA ARG A 92 -3.96 -5.27 2.18
C ARG A 92 -4.75 -5.80 0.99
N GLU A 93 -4.10 -6.52 0.07
CA GLU A 93 -4.79 -7.06 -1.11
C GLU A 93 -5.75 -8.19 -0.74
N LEU A 94 -5.39 -9.04 0.23
CA LEU A 94 -6.30 -10.03 0.78
C LEU A 94 -7.58 -9.38 1.34
N TYR A 95 -7.43 -8.30 2.11
CA TYR A 95 -8.56 -7.59 2.71
C TYR A 95 -9.38 -6.82 1.67
N SER A 96 -8.70 -6.18 0.71
CA SER A 96 -9.34 -5.52 -0.42
C SER A 96 -10.23 -6.49 -1.21
N GLY A 97 -9.68 -7.67 -1.56
CA GLY A 97 -10.42 -8.71 -2.26
C GLY A 97 -11.56 -9.30 -1.43
N ALA A 98 -11.34 -9.56 -0.15
CA ALA A 98 -12.38 -10.10 0.74
C ALA A 98 -13.54 -9.11 0.95
N ARG A 99 -13.25 -7.80 1.10
CA ARG A 99 -14.28 -6.75 1.20
C ARG A 99 -15.12 -6.66 -0.07
N ARG A 100 -14.50 -6.78 -1.24
CA ARG A 100 -15.20 -6.78 -2.53
C ARG A 100 -16.26 -7.89 -2.65
N LEU A 101 -16.07 -9.03 -1.96
CA LEU A 101 -17.05 -10.11 -1.91
C LEU A 101 -18.28 -9.78 -1.04
N VAL A 102 -18.16 -8.83 -0.11
CA VAL A 102 -19.24 -8.36 0.75
C VAL A 102 -20.00 -7.24 0.03
N GLN A 103 -19.31 -6.19 -0.35
CA GLN A 103 -19.86 -5.05 -1.08
C GLN A 103 -18.75 -4.35 -1.89
N PRO A 104 -19.01 -3.92 -3.13
CA PRO A 104 -18.12 -3.01 -3.84
C PRO A 104 -17.90 -1.73 -3.02
N THR A 105 -16.65 -1.39 -2.74
CA THR A 105 -16.28 -0.15 -2.05
C THR A 105 -15.86 0.88 -3.10
N ARG A 106 -16.53 2.03 -3.12
CA ARG A 106 -16.18 3.17 -3.95
C ARG A 106 -15.48 4.24 -3.12
N VAL A 107 -14.37 4.74 -3.64
CA VAL A 107 -13.55 5.76 -2.98
C VAL A 107 -13.39 6.94 -3.93
N ALA A 108 -13.97 8.08 -3.58
CA ALA A 108 -13.73 9.33 -4.28
C ALA A 108 -12.38 9.92 -3.87
N TYR A 109 -11.61 10.46 -4.82
CA TYR A 109 -10.31 11.07 -4.52
C TYR A 109 -10.00 12.22 -5.49
N LEU A 110 -9.14 13.15 -5.05
CA LEU A 110 -8.65 14.22 -5.91
C LEU A 110 -7.82 13.65 -7.07
N GLY A 111 -8.38 13.70 -8.27
CA GLY A 111 -7.78 13.14 -9.47
C GLY A 111 -6.54 13.90 -9.99
N PRO A 112 -5.98 13.44 -11.13
CA PRO A 112 -6.42 12.31 -11.95
C PRO A 112 -5.91 10.95 -11.45
N ALA A 113 -6.22 9.87 -12.19
CA ALA A 113 -5.57 8.58 -11.99
C ALA A 113 -4.04 8.72 -12.07
N TYR A 114 -3.35 7.90 -11.30
CA TYR A 114 -1.89 7.90 -11.11
C TYR A 114 -1.31 9.11 -10.36
N SER A 115 -2.15 10.03 -9.86
CA SER A 115 -1.73 11.06 -8.90
C SER A 115 -1.30 10.46 -7.56
N TYR A 116 -0.68 11.27 -6.69
CA TYR A 116 -0.38 10.83 -5.32
C TYR A 116 -1.64 10.50 -4.50
N SER A 117 -2.77 11.19 -4.73
CA SER A 117 -4.05 10.83 -4.11
C SER A 117 -4.57 9.49 -4.61
N HIS A 118 -4.37 9.16 -5.90
CA HIS A 118 -4.66 7.82 -6.43
C HIS A 118 -3.79 6.75 -5.74
N GLN A 119 -2.49 6.99 -5.62
CA GLN A 119 -1.56 6.08 -4.95
C GLN A 119 -1.92 5.90 -3.46
N ALA A 120 -2.26 6.99 -2.77
CA ALA A 120 -2.71 6.95 -1.38
C ALA A 120 -4.01 6.13 -1.21
N ALA A 121 -4.93 6.22 -2.18
CA ALA A 121 -6.15 5.42 -2.18
C ALA A 121 -5.85 3.93 -2.33
N ILE A 122 -4.94 3.56 -3.25
CA ILE A 122 -4.48 2.17 -3.40
C ILE A 122 -3.77 1.70 -2.12
N GLU A 123 -2.89 2.52 -1.55
CA GLU A 123 -2.14 2.18 -0.33
C GLU A 123 -3.06 1.91 0.86
N ARG A 124 -4.18 2.66 0.94
CA ARG A 124 -5.16 2.54 2.02
C ARG A 124 -6.17 1.40 1.81
N PHE A 125 -6.72 1.28 0.61
CA PHE A 125 -7.89 0.42 0.35
C PHE A 125 -7.56 -0.84 -0.45
N GLY A 126 -6.37 -0.94 -1.04
CA GLY A 126 -5.94 -1.98 -1.98
C GLY A 126 -6.50 -1.77 -3.38
N THR A 127 -6.26 -2.73 -4.27
CA THR A 127 -6.58 -2.58 -5.70
C THR A 127 -7.97 -3.05 -6.11
N SER A 128 -8.71 -3.73 -5.22
CA SER A 128 -10.03 -4.31 -5.52
C SER A 128 -11.21 -3.34 -5.30
N VAL A 129 -10.94 -2.05 -5.07
CA VAL A 129 -11.94 -1.00 -4.85
C VAL A 129 -12.17 -0.15 -6.10
N ASP A 130 -13.36 0.45 -6.20
CA ASP A 130 -13.72 1.31 -7.32
C ASP A 130 -13.25 2.75 -7.03
N LEU A 131 -12.10 3.12 -7.58
CA LEU A 131 -11.50 4.44 -7.39
C LEU A 131 -12.12 5.46 -8.35
N THR A 132 -12.74 6.51 -7.79
CA THR A 132 -13.46 7.55 -8.55
C THR A 132 -12.68 8.87 -8.50
N PRO A 133 -11.96 9.25 -9.58
CA PRO A 133 -11.29 10.54 -9.62
C PRO A 133 -12.31 11.66 -9.75
N VAL A 134 -12.14 12.71 -8.96
CA VAL A 134 -12.91 13.95 -9.06
C VAL A 134 -12.01 15.17 -9.22
N ALA A 135 -12.56 16.26 -9.73
CA ALA A 135 -11.78 17.43 -10.14
C ALA A 135 -11.33 18.34 -8.98
N SER A 136 -11.94 18.25 -7.80
CA SER A 136 -11.63 19.12 -6.66
C SER A 136 -11.82 18.40 -5.33
N ILE A 137 -11.21 18.95 -4.28
CA ILE A 137 -11.40 18.47 -2.91
C ILE A 137 -12.88 18.59 -2.53
N ALA A 138 -13.53 19.70 -2.88
CA ALA A 138 -14.96 19.90 -2.62
C ALA A 138 -15.84 18.79 -3.21
N ALA A 139 -15.53 18.35 -4.45
CA ALA A 139 -16.25 17.26 -5.09
C ALA A 139 -16.07 15.92 -4.36
N VAL A 140 -14.94 15.69 -3.67
CA VAL A 140 -14.75 14.47 -2.86
C VAL A 140 -15.78 14.42 -1.72
N PHE A 141 -15.96 15.54 -1.00
CA PHE A 141 -16.94 15.62 0.08
C PHE A 141 -18.37 15.51 -0.45
N GLU A 142 -18.65 16.11 -1.60
CA GLU A 142 -19.97 16.03 -2.25
C GLU A 142 -20.35 14.59 -2.61
N GLU A 143 -19.42 13.82 -3.19
CA GLU A 143 -19.64 12.40 -3.52
C GLU A 143 -19.92 11.54 -2.28
N VAL A 144 -19.23 11.82 -1.17
CA VAL A 144 -19.47 11.12 0.11
C VAL A 144 -20.82 11.52 0.72
N ASN A 145 -21.11 12.83 0.79
CA ASN A 145 -22.34 13.34 1.40
C ASN A 145 -23.60 12.93 0.65
N ARG A 146 -23.52 12.78 -0.68
CA ARG A 146 -24.61 12.28 -1.52
C ARG A 146 -24.75 10.76 -1.49
N GLY A 147 -23.83 10.04 -0.83
CA GLY A 147 -23.80 8.58 -0.79
C GLY A 147 -23.40 7.95 -2.13
N HIS A 148 -22.79 8.71 -3.04
CA HIS A 148 -22.26 8.17 -4.29
C HIS A 148 -21.00 7.35 -4.07
N ALA A 149 -20.22 7.67 -3.03
CA ALA A 149 -19.04 6.92 -2.59
C ALA A 149 -19.10 6.66 -1.08
N GLU A 150 -18.67 5.48 -0.64
CA GLU A 150 -18.61 5.15 0.79
C GLU A 150 -17.49 5.90 1.51
N TYR A 151 -16.44 6.29 0.78
CA TYR A 151 -15.27 7.00 1.30
C TYR A 151 -14.80 8.11 0.39
N GLY A 152 -14.20 9.13 1.02
CA GLY A 152 -13.46 10.20 0.35
C GLY A 152 -12.01 10.22 0.84
N LEU A 153 -11.05 10.30 -0.07
CA LEU A 153 -9.65 10.52 0.24
C LEU A 153 -9.24 11.93 -0.19
N VAL A 154 -8.82 12.73 0.79
CA VAL A 154 -8.38 14.10 0.60
C VAL A 154 -7.01 14.30 1.26
N PRO A 155 -6.11 15.06 0.63
CA PRO A 155 -4.84 15.40 1.26
C PRO A 155 -5.09 16.48 2.33
N ILE A 156 -4.56 16.31 3.54
CA ILE A 156 -4.76 17.25 4.66
C ILE A 156 -3.50 18.05 4.99
N GLU A 157 -2.32 17.47 4.80
CA GLU A 157 -1.04 18.10 5.11
C GLU A 157 0.06 17.55 4.19
N ASN A 158 0.95 18.45 3.75
CA ASN A 158 2.18 18.13 3.04
C ASN A 158 3.38 18.64 3.86
N SER A 159 4.47 17.87 3.90
CA SER A 159 5.68 18.25 4.66
C SER A 159 6.38 19.52 4.16
N THR A 160 6.11 19.94 2.91
CA THR A 160 6.72 21.14 2.30
C THR A 160 5.86 22.39 2.47
N ASP A 161 4.55 22.28 2.19
CA ASP A 161 3.64 23.43 2.11
C ASP A 161 2.69 23.52 3.32
N GLY A 162 2.81 22.59 4.27
CA GLY A 162 1.98 22.51 5.46
C GLY A 162 0.56 22.03 5.18
N ARG A 163 -0.39 22.54 5.96
CA ARG A 163 -1.80 22.12 5.91
C ARG A 163 -2.47 22.60 4.62
N ILE A 164 -3.37 21.78 4.10
CA ILE A 164 -4.12 22.07 2.88
C ILE A 164 -5.43 22.75 3.29
N VAL A 165 -5.46 24.08 3.10
CA VAL A 165 -6.56 24.96 3.54
C VAL A 165 -7.90 24.50 2.98
N ASP A 166 -7.97 24.17 1.68
CA ASP A 166 -9.19 23.70 1.03
C ASP A 166 -9.83 22.50 1.74
N THR A 167 -9.02 21.55 2.21
CA THR A 167 -9.49 20.37 2.94
C THR A 167 -10.04 20.76 4.31
N LEU A 168 -9.36 21.65 5.03
CA LEU A 168 -9.81 22.13 6.34
C LEU A 168 -11.12 22.92 6.23
N ASP A 169 -11.24 23.78 5.22
CA ASP A 169 -12.45 24.53 4.92
C ASP A 169 -13.63 23.61 4.61
N MET A 170 -13.37 22.53 3.85
CA MET A 170 -14.40 21.54 3.55
C MET A 170 -14.89 20.81 4.81
N PHE A 171 -13.99 20.41 5.70
CA PHE A 171 -14.36 19.83 7.00
C PHE A 171 -15.16 20.79 7.89
N ALA A 172 -14.85 22.09 7.84
CA ALA A 172 -15.60 23.10 8.62
C ALA A 172 -17.04 23.28 8.12
N ARG A 173 -17.29 23.05 6.83
CA ARG A 173 -18.60 23.30 6.18
C ARG A 173 -19.45 22.05 5.99
N ASN A 174 -18.86 20.86 6.03
CA ASN A 174 -19.52 19.61 5.69
C ASN A 174 -19.34 18.60 6.82
N PRO A 175 -20.44 18.02 7.35
CA PRO A 175 -20.32 16.98 8.35
C PRO A 175 -19.69 15.73 7.71
N ALA A 176 -18.48 15.39 8.14
CA ALA A 176 -17.76 14.20 7.70
C ALA A 176 -16.98 13.58 8.87
N ASN A 177 -16.93 12.25 8.92
CA ASN A 177 -16.16 11.53 9.93
C ASN A 177 -14.82 11.08 9.35
N ILE A 178 -13.73 11.47 10.01
CA ILE A 178 -12.39 10.96 9.68
C ILE A 178 -12.30 9.53 10.21
N CYS A 179 -12.26 8.56 9.29
CA CYS A 179 -12.19 7.12 9.61
C CYS A 179 -10.79 6.52 9.45
N GLY A 180 -9.79 7.36 9.22
CA GLY A 180 -8.38 7.00 9.28
C GLY A 180 -7.50 7.86 8.39
N GLU A 181 -6.22 7.52 8.38
CA GLU A 181 -5.18 8.27 7.67
C GLU A 181 -4.28 7.33 6.86
N VAL A 182 -3.55 7.92 5.92
CA VAL A 182 -2.50 7.27 5.14
C VAL A 182 -1.37 8.27 4.93
N GLN A 183 -0.15 7.86 5.27
CA GLN A 183 1.05 8.64 5.05
C GLN A 183 1.75 8.11 3.80
N LEU A 184 1.88 8.95 2.77
CA LEU A 184 2.55 8.58 1.53
C LEU A 184 3.88 9.34 1.40
N ARG A 185 4.97 8.59 1.26
CA ARG A 185 6.27 9.21 0.94
C ARG A 185 6.28 9.59 -0.55
N ILE A 186 6.44 10.88 -0.80
CA ILE A 186 6.46 11.45 -2.14
C ILE A 186 7.84 11.26 -2.78
N HIS A 187 7.85 10.61 -3.94
CA HIS A 187 9.02 10.44 -4.80
C HIS A 187 8.71 10.96 -6.19
N HIS A 188 9.38 12.04 -6.58
CA HIS A 188 9.30 12.57 -7.95
C HIS A 188 10.23 11.80 -8.87
N ASN A 189 9.76 11.52 -10.09
CA ASN A 189 10.51 10.78 -11.09
C ASN A 189 10.58 11.59 -12.39
N LEU A 190 11.78 11.75 -12.95
CA LEU A 190 11.95 12.34 -14.28
C LEU A 190 11.66 11.27 -15.34
N LEU A 191 10.60 11.47 -16.12
CA LEU A 191 10.19 10.58 -17.20
C LEU A 191 10.48 11.26 -18.55
N SER A 192 11.04 10.50 -19.49
CA SER A 192 11.45 11.01 -20.80
C SER A 192 11.41 9.90 -21.85
N ARG A 193 11.11 10.25 -23.10
CA ARG A 193 11.30 9.39 -24.27
C ARG A 193 12.67 9.55 -24.92
N CYS A 194 13.39 10.62 -24.57
CA CYS A 194 14.73 10.93 -25.06
C CYS A 194 15.78 10.71 -23.97
N GLN A 195 17.05 10.76 -24.36
CA GLN A 195 18.14 10.74 -23.40
C GLN A 195 18.15 12.03 -22.59
N ARG A 196 18.65 11.98 -21.35
CA ARG A 196 18.65 13.14 -20.43
C ARG A 196 19.31 14.39 -21.03
N GLY A 197 20.38 14.22 -21.81
CA GLY A 197 21.08 15.35 -22.43
C GLY A 197 20.30 16.06 -23.54
N GLU A 198 19.21 15.45 -24.02
CA GLU A 198 18.35 15.99 -25.07
C GLU A 198 17.12 16.73 -24.49
N VAL A 199 16.97 16.76 -23.17
CA VAL A 199 15.83 17.39 -22.49
C VAL A 199 15.99 18.91 -22.53
N THR A 200 15.10 19.58 -23.26
CA THR A 200 15.03 21.04 -23.36
C THR A 200 13.95 21.66 -22.49
N GLU A 201 12.96 20.87 -22.07
CA GLU A 201 11.79 21.33 -21.31
C GLU A 201 11.36 20.30 -20.28
N VAL A 202 10.95 20.75 -19.10
CA VAL A 202 10.43 19.91 -18.02
C VAL A 202 9.05 20.40 -17.63
N TYR A 203 8.07 19.52 -17.75
CA TYR A 203 6.67 19.79 -17.49
C TYR A 203 6.25 19.18 -16.15
N SER A 204 5.66 19.96 -15.25
CA SER A 204 5.04 19.42 -14.03
C SER A 204 4.20 20.47 -13.29
N LYS A 205 3.58 20.08 -12.18
CA LYS A 205 2.93 21.04 -11.26
C LYS A 205 3.97 22.00 -10.63
N PRO A 206 3.58 23.26 -10.35
CA PRO A 206 4.47 24.23 -9.70
C PRO A 206 5.13 23.70 -8.41
N GLN A 207 4.37 22.97 -7.58
CA GLN A 207 4.88 22.39 -6.34
C GLN A 207 5.95 21.33 -6.60
N ALA A 208 5.75 20.44 -7.58
CA ALA A 208 6.72 19.41 -7.93
C ALA A 208 8.00 20.03 -8.52
N LEU A 209 7.87 21.03 -9.39
CA LEU A 209 9.01 21.77 -9.94
C LEU A 209 9.82 22.46 -8.82
N SER A 210 9.12 23.08 -7.86
CA SER A 210 9.77 23.73 -6.72
C SER A 210 10.51 22.73 -5.83
N GLN A 211 9.88 21.59 -5.51
CA GLN A 211 10.48 20.52 -4.70
C GLN A 211 11.68 19.84 -5.38
N CYS A 212 11.73 19.84 -6.71
CA CYS A 212 12.84 19.27 -7.49
C CYS A 212 13.90 20.29 -7.94
N ARG A 213 13.80 21.55 -7.52
CA ARG A 213 14.61 22.66 -8.05
C ARG A 213 16.12 22.42 -8.01
N ASP A 214 16.63 21.93 -6.89
CA ASP A 214 18.08 21.71 -6.72
C ASP A 214 18.59 20.62 -7.65
N TRP A 215 17.80 19.54 -7.80
CA TRP A 215 18.12 18.45 -8.71
C TRP A 215 18.06 18.91 -10.17
N LEU A 216 17.01 19.66 -10.54
CA LEU A 216 16.83 20.21 -11.89
C LEU A 216 17.97 21.17 -12.25
N THR A 217 18.32 22.09 -11.35
CA THR A 217 19.44 23.03 -11.57
C THR A 217 20.77 22.29 -11.78
N LYS A 218 21.01 21.21 -11.04
CA LYS A 218 22.25 20.43 -11.14
C LYS A 218 22.32 19.57 -12.40
N HIS A 219 21.20 18.98 -12.83
CA HIS A 219 21.19 17.95 -13.87
C HIS A 219 20.63 18.40 -15.21
N LEU A 220 19.81 19.46 -15.23
CA LEU A 220 19.14 20.03 -16.40
C LEU A 220 19.18 21.57 -16.36
N PRO A 221 20.36 22.20 -16.21
CA PRO A 221 20.48 23.65 -15.95
C PRO A 221 19.90 24.54 -17.06
N PHE A 222 19.79 24.01 -18.29
CA PHE A 222 19.32 24.74 -19.46
C PHE A 222 17.88 24.37 -19.86
N ALA A 223 17.24 23.45 -19.15
CA ALA A 223 15.88 23.06 -19.47
C ALA A 223 14.88 24.13 -18.98
N ARG A 224 13.92 24.48 -19.83
CA ARG A 224 12.83 25.39 -19.48
C ARG A 224 11.79 24.65 -18.62
N LEU A 225 11.43 25.21 -17.48
CA LEU A 225 10.36 24.67 -16.65
C LEU A 225 8.99 25.16 -17.14
N VAL A 226 8.05 24.24 -17.32
CA VAL A 226 6.70 24.52 -17.80
C VAL A 226 5.68 24.02 -16.78
N GLU A 227 4.89 24.94 -16.25
CA GLU A 227 3.88 24.63 -15.24
C GLU A 227 2.63 23.99 -15.86
N MET A 228 2.13 22.94 -15.22
CA MET A 228 0.96 22.17 -15.64
C MET A 228 -0.05 22.02 -14.49
N THR A 229 -1.29 21.67 -14.82
CA THR A 229 -2.39 21.48 -13.84
C THR A 229 -2.32 20.16 -13.08
N SER A 230 -1.49 19.20 -13.52
CA SER A 230 -1.15 17.93 -12.88
C SER A 230 0.29 17.55 -13.18
N THR A 231 0.91 16.79 -12.27
CA THR A 231 2.16 16.05 -12.53
C THR A 231 1.91 14.94 -13.54
#